data_AF-A0A4Q6FQL2-F1
#
_entry.id   AF-A0A4Q6FQL2-F1
#
_cell.length_a   1.000
_cell.length_b   1.000
_cell.length_c   1.000
_cell.angle_alpha   90.00
_cell.angle_beta   90.00
_cell.angle_gamma   90.00
#
_symmetry.space_group_name_H-M   'P 1'
#
loop_
_entity.id
_entity.type
_entity.pdbx_description
1 polymer ?
#
loop_
_entity_poly.entity_id
_entity_poly.type
_entity_poly.pdbx_seq_one_letter_code
_entity_poly.pdbx_strand_id
1 'polypeptide(L)'
;MAVCTTSYRSGMMALLKKLKPSRFEDIIAVVALFRPGPLGSGMVDDFIERKHGRQDIVYEHPSLAEILSDTYGIILYQEQVQKIAASLANYSLGEADLLRRAMGKKKPEEMAKQKSRFISGSKENKVDDKVADDLFELMAKFAAYGFNKSHSAAYGLVSYQTAYLKTFFTEQFMAAIMTCDLDNTEKLVRYVEECRRLRFKLYAPNINRSFLHFDVPRAKAIGYGLAAIKGIGGASIEAIVNDREKNGVFKSLTEFSKRIDLRGVGKKTLELLIQAGALDCFKLSRPVLTHILPEMVKFSESHHSAKSQGQRLLFDDFAEEGDTTEVADWERNAEKLTLPMVRMDWLLKERKLLGVFLTGHPTDIYPLDGKRFAQVKICDLEKNIGRKNIFVMAYLVGHRDRLLDSGKRMTYFMVEDETASFEMVGFEGKLPEVLPPAGSMVVIEISISKNFDGGTKIRMEGIQPLEQARKAVVKKATLQFKSTTAPDKAKLDQELALMRRIKEMIAQNPGSTVLSLELAFEKAQVRIKPNAAAGGIELTDPVCQTLLAMQAEGLSLSY
;
A
#
# COMPACT_ATOMS: atom_id res chain seq x y z
N MET A 1 -12.32 10.15 6.15
CA MET A 1 -13.43 9.47 6.86
C MET A 1 -14.12 8.37 6.03
N ALA A 2 -13.43 7.60 5.17
CA ALA A 2 -14.08 6.45 4.54
C ALA A 2 -13.15 5.23 4.50
N VAL A 3 -13.48 4.26 5.34
CA VAL A 3 -13.10 2.87 5.18
C VAL A 3 -14.16 2.25 4.29
N CYS A 4 -13.81 2.00 3.03
CA CYS A 4 -14.56 1.06 2.18
C CYS A 4 -13.59 0.50 1.15
N THR A 5 -13.51 -0.82 1.11
CA THR A 5 -12.65 -1.64 0.28
C THR A 5 -13.28 -1.81 -1.11
N THR A 6 -12.43 -1.78 -2.16
CA THR A 6 -12.70 -2.14 -3.57
C THR A 6 -13.63 -1.26 -4.43
N SER A 7 -13.08 -0.76 -5.56
CA SER A 7 -13.69 -0.20 -6.79
C SER A 7 -14.72 0.94 -6.73
N TYR A 8 -15.50 1.10 -5.66
CA TYR A 8 -16.47 2.18 -5.45
C TYR A 8 -15.84 3.48 -4.88
N ARG A 9 -14.51 3.47 -4.70
CA ARG A 9 -13.74 4.41 -3.85
C ARG A 9 -13.65 5.82 -4.42
N SER A 10 -13.41 5.99 -5.72
CA SER A 10 -13.17 7.31 -6.32
C SER A 10 -14.42 8.18 -6.34
N GLY A 11 -15.55 7.64 -6.80
CA GLY A 11 -16.82 8.35 -6.86
C GLY A 11 -17.34 8.76 -5.49
N MET A 12 -17.36 7.82 -4.53
CA MET A 12 -17.86 8.10 -3.18
C MET A 12 -16.96 9.10 -2.44
N MET A 13 -15.63 8.97 -2.57
CA MET A 13 -14.71 9.94 -1.97
C MET A 13 -14.84 11.33 -2.61
N ALA A 14 -15.04 11.40 -3.93
CA ALA A 14 -15.28 12.67 -4.62
C ALA A 14 -16.59 13.32 -4.13
N LEU A 15 -17.66 12.53 -3.98
CA LEU A 15 -18.93 12.99 -3.41
C LEU A 15 -18.73 13.54 -2.00
N LEU A 16 -18.08 12.78 -1.11
CA LEU A 16 -17.81 13.22 0.26
C LEU A 16 -16.97 14.50 0.33
N LYS A 17 -15.99 14.68 -0.57
CA LYS A 17 -15.20 15.91 -0.66
C LYS A 17 -16.04 17.12 -1.05
N LYS A 18 -17.01 16.95 -1.96
CA LYS A 18 -17.94 18.02 -2.36
C LYS A 18 -18.99 18.29 -1.28
N LEU A 19 -19.56 17.24 -0.70
CA LEU A 19 -20.65 17.33 0.28
C LEU A 19 -20.19 17.86 1.64
N LYS A 20 -18.95 17.54 2.06
CA LYS A 20 -18.38 17.89 3.38
C LYS A 20 -19.35 17.62 4.54
N PRO A 21 -19.69 16.35 4.85
CA PRO A 21 -20.65 15.99 5.89
C PRO A 21 -20.33 16.68 7.22
N SER A 22 -21.32 17.31 7.84
CA SER A 22 -21.17 18.05 9.12
C SER A 22 -22.07 17.53 10.24
N ARG A 23 -23.06 16.70 9.91
CA ARG A 23 -23.97 16.04 10.85
C ARG A 23 -24.18 14.57 10.48
N PHE A 24 -24.78 13.80 11.38
CA PHE A 24 -25.00 12.37 11.16
C PHE A 24 -25.96 12.10 9.99
N GLU A 25 -26.99 12.93 9.84
CA GLU A 25 -27.99 12.84 8.76
C GLU A 25 -27.35 12.92 7.37
N ASP A 26 -26.28 13.70 7.22
CA ASP A 26 -25.55 13.76 5.96
C ASP A 26 -24.89 12.42 5.61
N ILE A 27 -24.40 11.67 6.62
CA ILE A 27 -23.81 10.34 6.42
C ILE A 27 -24.90 9.36 5.95
N ILE A 28 -26.09 9.43 6.58
CA ILE A 28 -27.25 8.63 6.20
C ILE A 28 -27.68 8.97 4.76
N ALA A 29 -27.62 10.24 4.36
CA ALA A 29 -28.00 10.70 3.03
C ALA A 29 -27.01 10.22 1.95
N VAL A 30 -25.70 10.24 2.23
CA VAL A 30 -24.68 9.78 1.27
C VAL A 30 -24.92 8.36 0.79
N VAL A 31 -25.27 7.44 1.68
CA VAL A 31 -25.56 6.03 1.35
C VAL A 31 -26.77 5.95 0.41
N ALA A 32 -27.79 6.78 0.63
CA ALA A 32 -28.96 6.85 -0.23
C ALA A 32 -28.69 7.56 -1.57
N LEU A 33 -27.80 8.55 -1.61
CA LEU A 33 -27.50 9.36 -2.79
C LEU A 33 -26.51 8.72 -3.76
N PHE A 34 -25.57 7.91 -3.27
CA PHE A 34 -24.53 7.30 -4.11
C PHE A 34 -25.03 6.05 -4.86
N ARG A 35 -26.04 6.23 -5.72
CA ARG A 35 -26.66 5.20 -6.56
C ARG A 35 -26.87 5.75 -7.99
N PRO A 36 -26.89 4.90 -9.04
CA PRO A 36 -26.98 5.36 -10.42
C PRO A 36 -28.18 6.28 -10.71
N GLY A 37 -29.34 6.02 -10.11
CA GLY A 37 -30.54 6.85 -10.29
C GLY A 37 -30.37 8.29 -9.77
N PRO A 38 -30.14 8.49 -8.45
CA PRO A 38 -29.90 9.82 -7.90
C PRO A 38 -28.69 10.56 -8.50
N LEU A 39 -27.62 9.85 -8.87
CA LEU A 39 -26.45 10.46 -9.50
C LEU A 39 -26.76 11.02 -10.91
N GLY A 40 -27.67 10.38 -11.65
CA GLY A 40 -28.04 10.80 -13.01
C GLY A 40 -29.17 11.84 -13.06
N SER A 41 -29.87 12.10 -11.95
CA SER A 41 -31.05 12.97 -11.93
C SER A 41 -30.77 14.42 -11.52
N GLY A 42 -29.52 14.77 -11.19
CA GLY A 42 -29.15 16.08 -10.64
C GLY A 42 -29.47 16.26 -9.15
N MET A 43 -30.19 15.31 -8.53
CA MET A 43 -30.58 15.36 -7.11
C MET A 43 -29.38 15.51 -6.17
N VAL A 44 -28.26 14.86 -6.48
CA VAL A 44 -27.05 14.93 -5.66
C VAL A 44 -26.45 16.34 -5.67
N ASP A 45 -26.48 17.02 -6.82
CA ASP A 45 -25.96 18.38 -6.94
C ASP A 45 -26.88 19.37 -6.21
N ASP A 46 -28.21 19.27 -6.39
CA ASP A 46 -29.18 20.07 -5.61
C ASP A 46 -28.98 19.88 -4.09
N PHE A 47 -28.76 18.65 -3.64
CA PHE A 47 -28.53 18.35 -2.22
C PHE A 47 -27.27 19.06 -1.70
N ILE A 48 -26.20 19.07 -2.48
CA ILE A 48 -24.93 19.72 -2.14
C ILE A 48 -25.10 21.24 -2.14
N GLU A 49 -25.69 21.83 -3.18
CA GLU A 49 -25.84 23.27 -3.32
C GLU A 49 -26.74 23.86 -2.23
N ARG A 50 -27.87 23.21 -1.93
CA ARG A 50 -28.77 23.60 -0.83
C ARG A 50 -28.10 23.47 0.53
N LYS A 51 -27.38 22.38 0.78
CA LYS A 51 -26.62 22.21 2.02
C LYS A 51 -25.63 23.35 2.26
N HIS A 52 -24.93 23.78 1.20
CA HIS A 52 -23.93 24.85 1.30
C HIS A 52 -24.56 26.26 1.22
N GLY A 53 -25.89 26.38 1.15
CA GLY A 53 -26.59 27.65 1.05
C GLY A 53 -26.35 28.40 -0.26
N ARG A 54 -25.94 27.70 -1.32
CA ARG A 54 -25.74 28.27 -2.67
C ARG A 54 -27.01 28.23 -3.52
N GLN A 55 -28.00 27.48 -3.06
CA GLN A 55 -29.34 27.37 -3.64
C GLN A 55 -30.36 27.42 -2.51
N ASP A 56 -31.46 28.14 -2.71
CA ASP A 56 -32.51 28.28 -1.71
C ASP A 56 -33.24 26.94 -1.47
N ILE A 57 -33.57 26.69 -0.21
CA ILE A 57 -34.40 25.55 0.18
C ILE A 57 -35.87 25.97 0.06
N VAL A 58 -36.53 25.49 -0.99
CA VAL A 58 -37.94 25.74 -1.24
C VAL A 58 -38.76 24.53 -0.78
N TYR A 59 -39.82 24.80 -0.01
CA TYR A 59 -40.81 23.80 0.40
C TYR A 59 -42.15 24.15 -0.25
N GLU A 60 -42.80 23.17 -0.90
CA GLU A 60 -44.12 23.36 -1.52
C GLU A 60 -45.22 23.68 -0.50
N HIS A 61 -45.02 23.26 0.76
CA HIS A 61 -45.93 23.55 1.86
C HIS A 61 -45.16 23.70 3.20
N PRO A 62 -45.56 24.61 4.11
CA PRO A 62 -44.86 24.82 5.38
C PRO A 62 -44.68 23.56 6.24
N SER A 63 -45.67 22.64 6.24
CA SER A 63 -45.56 21.38 7.00
C SER A 63 -44.45 20.45 6.52
N LEU A 64 -43.96 20.62 5.28
CA LEU A 64 -42.85 19.84 4.75
C LEU A 64 -41.50 20.22 5.37
N ALA A 65 -41.39 21.42 5.95
CA ALA A 65 -40.15 21.90 6.54
C ALA A 65 -39.64 20.93 7.63
N GLU A 66 -40.53 20.45 8.51
CA GLU A 66 -40.15 19.51 9.56
C GLU A 66 -39.71 18.15 8.98
N ILE A 67 -40.41 17.65 7.97
CA ILE A 67 -40.18 16.31 7.38
C ILE A 67 -38.91 16.27 6.50
N LEU A 68 -38.62 17.36 5.80
CA LEU A 68 -37.57 17.45 4.78
C LEU A 68 -36.37 18.30 5.21
N SER A 69 -36.35 18.84 6.43
CA SER A 69 -35.22 19.61 6.99
C SER A 69 -33.90 18.82 6.99
N ASP A 70 -33.95 17.54 7.35
CA ASP A 70 -32.79 16.63 7.35
C ASP A 70 -32.17 16.43 5.95
N THR A 71 -32.95 16.67 4.90
CA THR A 71 -32.58 16.43 3.50
C THR A 71 -32.64 17.69 2.65
N TYR A 72 -32.59 18.86 3.28
CA TYR A 72 -32.55 20.16 2.61
C TYR A 72 -33.69 20.35 1.58
N GLY A 73 -34.91 19.92 1.94
CA GLY A 73 -36.10 20.04 1.10
C GLY A 73 -36.20 19.00 -0.02
N ILE A 74 -35.33 17.98 -0.05
CA ILE A 74 -35.34 16.93 -1.07
C ILE A 74 -36.02 15.68 -0.52
N ILE A 75 -36.97 15.11 -1.24
CA ILE A 75 -37.58 13.81 -0.90
C ILE A 75 -36.59 12.70 -1.25
N LEU A 76 -35.99 12.10 -0.23
CA LEU A 76 -34.93 11.08 -0.38
C LEU A 76 -35.36 9.72 0.18
N TYR A 77 -36.17 9.71 1.23
CA TYR A 77 -36.52 8.50 1.97
C TYR A 77 -37.97 8.07 1.80
N GLN A 78 -38.19 6.76 1.89
CA GLN A 78 -39.51 6.15 1.90
C GLN A 78 -40.36 6.61 3.09
N GLU A 79 -39.73 6.80 4.24
CA GLU A 79 -40.35 7.28 5.47
C GLU A 79 -40.77 8.76 5.36
N GLN A 80 -40.09 9.55 4.53
CA GLN A 80 -40.53 10.93 4.25
C GLN A 80 -41.84 10.93 3.46
N VAL A 81 -41.97 10.10 2.42
CA VAL A 81 -43.23 9.94 1.67
C VAL A 81 -44.38 9.53 2.60
N GLN A 82 -44.13 8.60 3.52
CA GLN A 82 -45.14 8.18 4.49
C GLN A 82 -45.57 9.31 5.43
N LYS A 83 -44.60 10.06 5.98
CA LYS A 83 -44.87 11.22 6.85
C LYS A 83 -45.60 12.35 6.13
N ILE A 84 -45.26 12.59 4.85
CA ILE A 84 -45.94 13.58 4.01
C ILE A 84 -47.41 13.19 3.84
N ALA A 85 -47.69 11.94 3.48
CA ALA A 85 -49.06 11.44 3.34
C ALA A 85 -49.86 11.49 4.65
N ALA A 86 -49.23 11.15 5.78
CA ALA A 86 -49.88 11.23 7.08
C ALA A 86 -50.18 12.68 7.50
N SER A 87 -49.22 13.59 7.32
CA SER A 87 -49.34 14.98 7.76
C SER A 87 -50.24 15.83 6.87
N LEU A 88 -50.22 15.61 5.56
CA LEU A 88 -50.98 16.44 4.62
C LEU A 88 -52.31 15.83 4.26
N ALA A 89 -52.41 14.49 4.12
CA ALA A 89 -53.61 13.84 3.60
C ALA A 89 -54.35 12.94 4.61
N ASN A 90 -54.06 13.06 5.91
CA ASN A 90 -54.70 12.28 7.00
C ASN A 90 -54.59 10.76 6.81
N TYR A 91 -53.53 10.28 6.17
CA TYR A 91 -53.25 8.84 6.10
C TYR A 91 -52.84 8.31 7.47
N SER A 92 -53.34 7.13 7.85
CA SER A 92 -52.67 6.33 8.87
C SER A 92 -51.30 5.87 8.36
N LEU A 93 -50.35 5.58 9.26
CA LEU A 93 -49.03 5.07 8.87
C LEU A 93 -49.11 3.75 8.07
N GLY A 94 -50.12 2.91 8.35
CA GLY A 94 -50.38 1.70 7.58
C GLY A 94 -50.84 1.99 6.15
N GLU A 95 -51.78 2.92 5.97
CA GLU A 95 -52.21 3.37 4.63
C GLU A 95 -51.07 4.05 3.88
N ALA A 96 -50.21 4.79 4.57
CA ALA A 96 -49.08 5.48 3.96
C ALA A 96 -48.03 4.48 3.42
N ASP A 97 -47.83 3.33 4.07
CA ASP A 97 -47.01 2.25 3.49
C ASP A 97 -47.68 1.61 2.27
N LEU A 98 -49.02 1.47 2.26
CA LEU A 98 -49.75 1.01 1.08
C LEU A 98 -49.57 1.98 -0.10
N LEU A 99 -49.64 3.28 0.14
CA LEU A 99 -49.34 4.32 -0.84
C LEU A 99 -47.92 4.16 -1.40
N ARG A 100 -46.91 4.03 -0.52
CA ARG A 100 -45.51 3.81 -0.92
C ARG A 100 -45.36 2.56 -1.79
N ARG A 101 -46.02 1.44 -1.43
CA ARG A 101 -46.01 0.21 -2.22
C ARG A 101 -46.66 0.40 -3.59
N ALA A 102 -47.77 1.15 -3.65
CA ALA A 102 -48.45 1.47 -4.90
C ALA A 102 -47.55 2.29 -5.84
N MET A 103 -46.89 3.32 -5.30
CA MET A 103 -45.92 4.13 -6.06
C MET A 103 -44.74 3.31 -6.59
N GLY A 104 -44.25 2.34 -5.81
CA GLY A 104 -43.18 1.44 -6.25
C GLY A 104 -43.60 0.49 -7.39
N LYS A 105 -44.84 0.00 -7.38
CA LYS A 105 -45.37 -0.91 -8.41
C LYS A 105 -45.84 -0.19 -9.68
N LYS A 106 -46.11 1.13 -9.60
CA LYS A 106 -46.53 1.99 -10.72
C LYS A 106 -47.77 1.48 -11.49
N LYS A 107 -48.73 0.86 -10.79
CA LYS A 107 -50.00 0.42 -11.41
C LYS A 107 -50.91 1.64 -11.66
N PRO A 108 -51.31 1.95 -12.90
CA PRO A 108 -52.06 3.17 -13.21
C PRO A 108 -53.37 3.33 -12.42
N GLU A 109 -54.16 2.26 -12.33
CA GLU A 109 -55.46 2.27 -11.63
C GLU A 109 -55.31 2.53 -10.13
N GLU A 110 -54.32 1.91 -9.49
CA GLU A 110 -54.07 2.08 -8.05
C GLU A 110 -53.48 3.46 -7.75
N MET A 111 -52.61 3.98 -8.63
CA MET A 111 -52.08 5.34 -8.51
C MET A 111 -53.19 6.38 -8.62
N ALA A 112 -54.15 6.21 -9.54
CA ALA A 112 -55.29 7.12 -9.67
C ALA A 112 -56.17 7.12 -8.40
N LYS A 113 -56.46 5.93 -7.83
CA LYS A 113 -57.21 5.83 -6.56
C LYS A 113 -56.49 6.53 -5.42
N GLN A 114 -55.19 6.29 -5.29
CA GLN A 114 -54.36 6.91 -4.26
C GLN A 114 -54.23 8.42 -4.44
N LYS A 115 -54.16 8.90 -5.69
CA LYS A 115 -54.13 10.34 -6.01
C LYS A 115 -55.41 11.03 -5.55
N SER A 116 -56.56 10.49 -5.91
CA SER A 116 -57.86 11.02 -5.48
C SER A 116 -58.01 11.02 -3.95
N ARG A 117 -57.54 9.95 -3.27
CA ARG A 117 -57.55 9.88 -1.81
C ARG A 117 -56.63 10.92 -1.17
N PHE A 118 -55.43 11.12 -1.72
CA PHE A 118 -54.46 12.10 -1.23
C PHE A 118 -54.97 13.54 -1.35
N ILE A 119 -55.55 13.91 -2.49
CA ILE A 119 -56.12 15.25 -2.70
C ILE A 119 -57.31 15.49 -1.76
N SER A 120 -58.21 14.52 -1.64
CA SER A 120 -59.37 14.62 -0.73
C SER A 120 -58.94 14.82 0.73
N GLY A 121 -57.96 14.03 1.21
CA GLY A 121 -57.41 14.20 2.56
C GLY A 121 -56.64 15.52 2.74
N SER A 122 -55.97 16.00 1.69
CA SER A 122 -55.25 17.28 1.71
C SER A 122 -56.19 18.47 1.84
N LYS A 123 -57.36 18.37 1.20
CA LYS A 123 -58.42 19.37 1.30
C LYS A 123 -59.01 19.49 2.71
N GLU A 124 -59.16 18.38 3.42
CA GLU A 124 -59.56 18.37 4.84
C GLU A 124 -58.56 19.15 5.72
N ASN A 125 -57.28 19.12 5.35
CA ASN A 125 -56.20 19.85 6.02
C ASN A 125 -55.94 21.26 5.45
N LYS A 126 -56.86 21.78 4.62
CA LYS A 126 -56.81 23.13 4.02
C LYS A 126 -55.58 23.38 3.14
N VAL A 127 -55.05 22.32 2.51
CA VAL A 127 -54.01 22.43 1.49
C VAL A 127 -54.68 22.70 0.14
N ASP A 128 -54.10 23.59 -0.67
CA ASP A 128 -54.61 23.88 -2.01
C ASP A 128 -54.53 22.64 -2.92
N ASP A 129 -55.59 22.40 -3.71
CA ASP A 129 -55.70 21.21 -4.57
C ASP A 129 -54.53 21.13 -5.58
N LYS A 130 -54.01 22.27 -6.07
CA LYS A 130 -52.87 22.30 -7.00
C LYS A 130 -51.56 21.91 -6.31
N VAL A 131 -51.33 22.42 -5.10
CA VAL A 131 -50.15 22.07 -4.30
C VAL A 131 -50.17 20.59 -3.93
N ALA A 132 -51.34 20.04 -3.62
CA ALA A 132 -51.51 18.61 -3.35
C ALA A 132 -51.23 17.75 -4.60
N ASP A 133 -51.67 18.18 -5.79
CA ASP A 133 -51.40 17.51 -7.06
C ASP A 133 -49.91 17.48 -7.38
N ASP A 134 -49.27 18.65 -7.34
CA ASP A 134 -47.84 18.83 -7.63
C ASP A 134 -46.98 17.99 -6.67
N LEU A 135 -47.34 17.97 -5.38
CA LEU A 135 -46.63 17.18 -4.37
C LEU A 135 -46.82 15.68 -4.57
N PHE A 136 -48.01 15.23 -5.00
CA PHE A 136 -48.25 13.82 -5.31
C PHE A 136 -47.40 13.35 -6.49
N GLU A 137 -47.34 14.15 -7.56
CA GLU A 137 -46.48 13.86 -8.72
C GLU A 137 -44.99 13.87 -8.33
N LEU A 138 -44.57 14.80 -7.47
CA LEU A 138 -43.21 14.86 -6.94
C LEU A 138 -42.87 13.58 -6.16
N MET A 139 -43.76 13.13 -5.26
CA MET A 139 -43.59 11.88 -4.53
C MET A 139 -43.54 10.68 -5.47
N ALA A 140 -44.40 10.61 -6.48
CA ALA A 140 -44.44 9.50 -7.45
C ALA A 140 -43.13 9.42 -8.27
N LYS A 141 -42.60 10.57 -8.69
CA LYS A 141 -41.31 10.68 -9.40
C LYS A 141 -40.15 10.18 -8.53
N PHE A 142 -40.14 10.54 -7.25
CA PHE A 142 -39.06 10.16 -6.33
C PHE A 142 -39.23 8.79 -5.70
N ALA A 143 -40.43 8.22 -5.64
CA ALA A 143 -40.67 6.88 -5.09
C ALA A 143 -39.89 5.79 -5.82
N ALA A 144 -39.54 6.00 -7.10
CA ALA A 144 -38.66 5.11 -7.86
C ALA A 144 -37.22 5.07 -7.31
N TYR A 145 -36.77 6.12 -6.63
CA TYR A 145 -35.43 6.26 -6.09
C TYR A 145 -35.39 6.30 -4.55
N GLY A 146 -36.55 6.41 -3.90
CA GLY A 146 -36.68 6.51 -2.46
C GLY A 146 -35.99 5.36 -1.72
N PHE A 147 -35.13 5.71 -0.77
CA PHE A 147 -34.39 4.73 0.01
C PHE A 147 -35.00 4.51 1.39
N ASN A 148 -34.73 3.35 1.99
CA ASN A 148 -35.20 3.07 3.34
C ASN A 148 -34.26 3.75 4.36
N LYS A 149 -34.80 4.71 5.14
CA LYS A 149 -34.01 5.52 6.09
C LYS A 149 -33.48 4.65 7.23
N SER A 150 -34.26 3.68 7.75
CA SER A 150 -33.81 2.86 8.87
C SER A 150 -32.59 1.99 8.53
N HIS A 151 -32.58 1.36 7.36
CA HIS A 151 -31.43 0.61 6.85
C HIS A 151 -30.22 1.53 6.64
N SER A 152 -30.43 2.69 6.00
CA SER A 152 -29.36 3.68 5.77
C SER A 152 -28.77 4.20 7.08
N ALA A 153 -29.60 4.42 8.10
CA ALA A 153 -29.19 4.91 9.41
C ALA A 153 -28.34 3.87 10.16
N ALA A 154 -28.74 2.59 10.13
CA ALA A 154 -27.99 1.51 10.76
C ALA A 154 -26.57 1.36 10.19
N TYR A 155 -26.43 1.35 8.85
CA TYR A 155 -25.10 1.30 8.21
C TYR A 155 -24.34 2.63 8.30
N GLY A 156 -25.06 3.75 8.33
CA GLY A 156 -24.50 5.07 8.61
C GLY A 156 -23.82 5.11 9.99
N LEU A 157 -24.42 4.47 10.99
CA LEU A 157 -23.84 4.37 12.35
C LEU A 157 -22.51 3.61 12.35
N VAL A 158 -22.44 2.46 11.68
CA VAL A 158 -21.18 1.69 11.54
C VAL A 158 -20.11 2.51 10.80
N SER A 159 -20.51 3.24 9.76
CA SER A 159 -19.61 4.13 9.01
C SER A 159 -19.09 5.28 9.89
N TYR A 160 -19.95 5.85 10.73
CA TYR A 160 -19.54 6.87 11.70
C TYR A 160 -18.61 6.31 12.77
N GLN A 161 -18.92 5.14 13.34
CA GLN A 161 -18.07 4.47 14.33
C GLN A 161 -16.67 4.17 13.78
N THR A 162 -16.57 3.64 12.56
CA THR A 162 -15.27 3.39 11.92
C THR A 162 -14.51 4.69 11.62
N ALA A 163 -15.20 5.75 11.20
CA ALA A 163 -14.61 7.06 11.00
C ALA A 163 -14.12 7.68 12.32
N TYR A 164 -14.89 7.53 13.40
CA TYR A 164 -14.56 7.98 14.75
C TYR A 164 -13.29 7.26 15.25
N LEU A 165 -13.27 5.93 15.21
CA LEU A 165 -12.11 5.13 15.63
C LEU A 165 -10.87 5.47 14.80
N LYS A 166 -11.00 5.63 13.48
CA LYS A 166 -9.87 6.05 12.63
C LYS A 166 -9.36 7.46 12.98
N THR A 167 -10.22 8.35 13.48
CA THR A 167 -9.85 9.74 13.80
C THR A 167 -9.18 9.85 15.16
N PHE A 168 -9.70 9.16 16.17
CA PHE A 168 -9.24 9.30 17.56
C PHE A 168 -8.30 8.17 18.03
N PHE A 169 -8.38 6.99 17.41
CA PHE A 169 -7.59 5.80 17.73
C PHE A 169 -6.94 5.23 16.46
N THR A 170 -6.27 6.10 15.70
CA THR A 170 -5.81 5.77 14.34
C THR A 170 -4.86 4.57 14.33
N GLU A 171 -3.91 4.49 15.27
CA GLU A 171 -2.97 3.39 15.43
C GLU A 171 -3.70 2.05 15.58
N GLN A 172 -4.59 1.97 16.57
CA GLN A 172 -5.32 0.75 16.92
C GLN A 172 -6.31 0.38 15.82
N PHE A 173 -6.96 1.36 15.22
CA PHE A 173 -7.87 1.14 14.09
C PHE A 173 -7.14 0.56 12.88
N MET A 174 -5.95 1.08 12.55
CA MET A 174 -5.14 0.54 11.46
C MET A 174 -4.63 -0.87 11.76
N ALA A 175 -4.16 -1.15 12.98
CA ALA A 175 -3.77 -2.51 13.37
C ALA A 175 -4.96 -3.49 13.32
N ALA A 176 -6.14 -3.07 13.80
CA ALA A 176 -7.35 -3.88 13.81
C ALA A 176 -7.84 -4.21 12.39
N ILE A 177 -7.92 -3.21 11.49
CA ILE A 177 -8.39 -3.46 10.12
C ILE A 177 -7.41 -4.33 9.32
N MET A 178 -6.11 -4.19 9.55
CA MET A 178 -5.09 -5.07 8.97
C MET A 178 -5.23 -6.50 9.51
N THR A 179 -5.59 -6.64 10.79
CA THR A 179 -5.87 -7.94 11.42
C THR A 179 -7.14 -8.60 10.88
N CYS A 180 -8.20 -7.84 10.58
CA CYS A 180 -9.43 -8.40 10.00
C CYS A 180 -9.23 -8.98 8.59
N ASP A 181 -8.29 -8.44 7.82
CA ASP A 181 -8.03 -8.81 6.42
C ASP A 181 -6.67 -9.52 6.26
N LEU A 182 -6.21 -10.28 7.27
CA LEU A 182 -4.89 -10.95 7.30
C LEU A 182 -4.59 -11.79 6.05
N ASP A 183 -5.58 -12.54 5.58
CA ASP A 183 -5.42 -13.45 4.43
C ASP A 183 -5.43 -12.71 3.09
N ASN A 184 -5.84 -11.44 3.07
CA ASN A 184 -5.98 -10.64 1.85
C ASN A 184 -4.78 -9.71 1.65
N THR A 185 -3.71 -10.27 1.10
CA THR A 185 -2.48 -9.53 0.74
C THR A 185 -2.74 -8.27 -0.10
N GLU A 186 -3.70 -8.28 -1.04
CA GLU A 186 -4.02 -7.09 -1.85
C GLU A 186 -4.60 -5.95 -1.01
N LYS A 187 -5.46 -6.25 -0.03
CA LYS A 187 -5.98 -5.25 0.91
C LYS A 187 -4.90 -4.79 1.89
N LEU A 188 -4.05 -5.70 2.37
CA LEU A 188 -2.94 -5.35 3.26
C LEU A 188 -2.00 -4.32 2.61
N VAL A 189 -1.64 -4.49 1.33
CA VAL A 189 -0.84 -3.50 0.58
C VAL A 189 -1.47 -2.11 0.67
N ARG A 190 -2.78 -2.00 0.47
CA ARG A 190 -3.52 -0.73 0.55
C ARG A 190 -3.51 -0.13 1.97
N TYR A 191 -3.58 -0.97 3.00
CA TYR A 191 -3.48 -0.50 4.39
C TYR A 191 -2.06 -0.04 4.72
N VAL A 192 -1.04 -0.72 4.20
CA VAL A 192 0.37 -0.28 4.33
C VAL A 192 0.58 1.09 3.66
N GLU A 193 0.04 1.29 2.45
CA GLU A 193 0.09 2.60 1.78
C GLU A 193 -0.59 3.69 2.59
N GLU A 194 -1.77 3.41 3.15
CA GLU A 194 -2.45 4.34 4.05
C GLU A 194 -1.63 4.61 5.32
N CYS A 195 -0.97 3.59 5.87
CA CYS A 195 -0.06 3.74 6.99
C CYS A 195 1.13 4.65 6.64
N ARG A 196 1.76 4.48 5.47
CA ARG A 196 2.82 5.36 4.95
C ARG A 196 2.31 6.80 4.80
N ARG A 197 1.11 6.99 4.22
CA ARG A 197 0.46 8.32 4.06
C ARG A 197 0.21 9.01 5.40
N LEU A 198 -0.21 8.24 6.40
CA LEU A 198 -0.42 8.70 7.79
C LEU A 198 0.88 8.78 8.60
N ARG A 199 2.04 8.50 7.98
CA ARG A 199 3.38 8.54 8.55
C ARG A 199 3.59 7.59 9.72
N PHE A 200 2.92 6.43 9.70
CA PHE A 200 3.19 5.35 10.63
C PHE A 200 4.51 4.65 10.29
N LYS A 201 5.30 4.32 11.31
CA LYS A 201 6.44 3.41 11.17
C LYS A 201 5.92 1.98 11.13
N LEU A 202 6.08 1.31 9.99
CA LEU A 202 5.82 -0.12 9.90
C LEU A 202 7.08 -0.90 10.31
N TYR A 203 6.91 -1.79 11.26
CA TYR A 203 7.96 -2.66 11.77
C TYR A 203 7.89 -4.01 11.08
N ALA A 204 8.98 -4.42 10.43
CA ALA A 204 9.10 -5.74 9.81
C ALA A 204 8.79 -6.89 10.79
N PRO A 205 8.35 -8.06 10.29
CA PRO A 205 8.17 -9.25 11.11
C PRO A 205 9.41 -9.55 11.93
N ASN A 206 9.24 -9.91 13.20
CA ASN A 206 10.35 -10.26 14.08
C ASN A 206 9.88 -11.25 15.16
N ILE A 207 10.50 -12.41 15.27
CA ILE A 207 10.04 -13.48 16.17
C ILE A 207 10.08 -13.06 17.65
N ASN A 208 10.99 -12.16 18.02
CA ASN A 208 11.15 -11.64 19.37
C ASN A 208 10.23 -10.46 19.71
N ARG A 209 9.53 -9.87 18.73
CA ARG A 209 8.66 -8.69 18.95
C ARG A 209 7.25 -8.88 18.43
N SER A 210 7.09 -9.38 17.21
CA SER A 210 5.80 -9.46 16.51
C SER A 210 4.86 -10.46 17.19
N PHE A 211 3.60 -10.11 17.32
CA PHE A 211 2.56 -11.04 17.77
C PHE A 211 1.98 -11.84 16.60
N LEU A 212 1.00 -12.70 16.90
CA LEU A 212 0.24 -13.43 15.88
C LEU A 212 -0.42 -12.46 14.89
N HIS A 213 -1.08 -11.44 15.42
CA HIS A 213 -1.79 -10.39 14.67
C HIS A 213 -1.01 -9.07 14.64
N PHE A 214 -1.48 -8.10 13.85
CA PHE A 214 -0.88 -6.76 13.83
C PHE A 214 -1.12 -6.07 15.18
N ASP A 215 -0.08 -5.38 15.67
CA ASP A 215 -0.11 -4.70 16.96
C ASP A 215 0.38 -3.25 16.86
N VAL A 216 0.27 -2.52 17.97
CA VAL A 216 0.76 -1.15 18.11
C VAL A 216 1.90 -1.15 19.13
N PRO A 217 3.15 -1.40 18.71
CA PRO A 217 4.27 -1.52 19.63
C PRO A 217 4.63 -0.20 20.32
N ARG A 218 4.26 0.94 19.70
CA ARG A 218 4.38 2.29 20.27
C ARG A 218 3.55 3.29 19.48
N ALA A 219 3.41 4.50 19.99
CA ALA A 219 2.78 5.61 19.27
C ALA A 219 3.35 5.78 17.86
N LYS A 220 2.47 6.03 16.87
CA LYS A 220 2.84 6.15 15.45
C LYS A 220 3.62 4.96 14.87
N ALA A 221 3.39 3.74 15.37
CA ALA A 221 3.96 2.54 14.78
C ALA A 221 2.98 1.37 14.72
N ILE A 222 3.13 0.53 13.69
CA ILE A 222 2.39 -0.72 13.51
C ILE A 222 3.41 -1.85 13.42
N GLY A 223 3.25 -2.88 14.26
CA GLY A 223 4.03 -4.10 14.19
C GLY A 223 3.38 -5.11 13.25
N TYR A 224 4.18 -5.69 12.38
CA TYR A 224 3.68 -6.67 11.42
C TYR A 224 3.35 -7.98 12.13
N GLY A 225 2.12 -8.47 11.96
CA GLY A 225 1.68 -9.75 12.52
C GLY A 225 2.31 -10.93 11.80
N LEU A 226 2.79 -11.92 12.55
CA LEU A 226 3.46 -13.09 11.98
C LEU A 226 2.51 -13.97 11.15
N ALA A 227 1.22 -13.99 11.47
CA ALA A 227 0.20 -14.70 10.68
C ALA A 227 -0.10 -14.03 9.33
N ALA A 228 0.29 -12.76 9.14
CA ALA A 228 0.10 -12.04 7.88
C ALA A 228 1.13 -12.43 6.80
N ILE A 229 2.10 -13.28 7.13
CA ILE A 229 3.09 -13.78 6.18
C ILE A 229 2.43 -14.85 5.32
N LYS A 230 2.37 -14.63 4.00
CA LYS A 230 1.71 -15.53 3.07
C LYS A 230 2.30 -16.95 3.14
N GLY A 231 1.43 -17.94 3.38
CA GLY A 231 1.77 -19.36 3.38
C GLY A 231 2.22 -19.93 4.73
N ILE A 232 2.15 -19.13 5.81
CA ILE A 232 2.40 -19.59 7.18
C ILE A 232 1.09 -19.98 7.87
N GLY A 233 1.09 -21.11 8.57
CA GLY A 233 -0.06 -21.56 9.38
C GLY A 233 -0.08 -20.90 10.77
N GLY A 234 -1.25 -20.45 11.22
CA GLY A 234 -1.42 -19.75 12.50
C GLY A 234 -0.96 -20.57 13.72
N ALA A 235 -1.25 -21.87 13.75
CA ALA A 235 -0.92 -22.74 14.90
C ALA A 235 0.59 -22.81 15.20
N SER A 236 1.44 -22.88 14.16
CA SER A 236 2.89 -22.92 14.33
C SER A 236 3.43 -21.61 14.91
N ILE A 237 2.83 -20.48 14.55
CA ILE A 237 3.21 -19.16 15.04
C ILE A 237 2.71 -18.93 16.47
N GLU A 238 1.49 -19.37 16.76
CA GLU A 238 0.90 -19.29 18.09
C GLU A 238 1.75 -20.04 19.13
N ALA A 239 2.26 -21.22 18.79
CA ALA A 239 3.19 -21.95 19.64
C ALA A 239 4.46 -21.14 19.97
N ILE A 240 5.03 -20.46 18.96
CA ILE A 240 6.23 -19.63 19.15
C ILE A 240 5.94 -18.40 20.01
N VAL A 241 4.83 -17.72 19.76
CA VAL A 241 4.42 -16.52 20.53
C VAL A 241 4.11 -16.89 21.98
N ASN A 242 3.38 -17.98 22.21
CA ASN A 242 3.02 -18.44 23.55
C ASN A 242 4.24 -18.85 24.38
N ASP A 243 5.21 -19.53 23.78
CA ASP A 243 6.47 -19.84 24.47
C ASP A 243 7.26 -18.57 24.80
N ARG A 244 7.35 -17.61 23.86
CA ARG A 244 8.02 -16.33 24.08
C ARG A 244 7.38 -15.52 25.21
N GLU A 245 6.05 -15.50 25.30
CA GLU A 245 5.35 -14.79 26.37
C GLU A 245 5.60 -15.41 27.75
N LYS A 246 5.77 -16.73 27.83
CA LYS A 246 6.05 -17.44 29.09
C LYS A 246 7.52 -17.37 29.51
N ASN A 247 8.43 -17.55 28.56
CA ASN A 247 9.85 -17.80 28.82
C ASN A 247 10.76 -16.64 28.38
N GLY A 248 10.19 -15.55 27.85
CA GLY A 248 10.93 -14.36 27.37
C GLY A 248 11.45 -14.48 25.94
N VAL A 249 12.23 -13.49 25.50
CA VAL A 249 12.78 -13.43 24.12
C VAL A 249 13.81 -14.52 23.86
N PHE A 250 13.93 -14.96 22.60
CA PHE A 250 14.96 -15.90 22.16
C PHE A 250 16.28 -15.16 21.95
N LYS A 251 17.35 -15.52 22.68
CA LYS A 251 18.66 -14.86 22.59
C LYS A 251 19.52 -15.38 21.43
N SER A 252 19.35 -16.65 21.06
CA SER A 252 20.10 -17.33 19.99
C SER A 252 19.20 -18.28 19.20
N LEU A 253 19.65 -18.71 18.01
CA LEU A 253 18.96 -19.75 17.23
C LEU A 253 19.01 -21.11 17.94
N THR A 254 20.09 -21.38 18.67
CA THR A 254 20.21 -22.56 19.54
C THR A 254 19.09 -22.57 20.59
N GLU A 255 18.88 -21.45 21.29
CA GLU A 255 17.82 -21.33 22.28
C GLU A 255 16.43 -21.48 21.65
N PHE A 256 16.20 -20.81 20.50
CA PHE A 256 14.96 -20.97 19.73
C PHE A 256 14.69 -22.44 19.38
N SER A 257 15.72 -23.17 18.94
CA SER A 257 15.63 -24.58 18.54
C SER A 257 15.45 -25.55 19.72
N LYS A 258 15.94 -25.19 20.92
CA LYS A 258 15.74 -25.95 22.16
C LYS A 258 14.36 -25.73 22.76
N ARG A 259 13.79 -24.53 22.62
CA ARG A 259 12.48 -24.15 23.20
C ARG A 259 11.31 -24.60 22.34
N ILE A 260 11.42 -24.44 21.02
CA ILE A 260 10.35 -24.79 20.07
C ILE A 260 10.70 -26.10 19.35
N ASP A 261 9.76 -27.04 19.26
CA ASP A 261 9.93 -28.20 18.38
C ASP A 261 9.73 -27.79 16.92
N LEU A 262 10.86 -27.64 16.21
CA LEU A 262 10.87 -27.17 14.84
C LEU A 262 10.22 -28.16 13.85
N ARG A 263 9.99 -29.42 14.25
CA ARG A 263 9.23 -30.39 13.44
C ARG A 263 7.76 -29.98 13.31
N GLY A 264 7.16 -29.51 14.41
CA GLY A 264 5.78 -29.03 14.43
C GLY A 264 5.58 -27.69 13.71
N VAL A 265 6.63 -26.88 13.61
CA VAL A 265 6.63 -25.64 12.81
C VAL A 265 6.73 -25.95 11.31
N GLY A 266 7.54 -26.95 10.96
CA GLY A 266 7.76 -27.39 9.59
C GLY A 266 8.83 -26.59 8.86
N LYS A 267 9.68 -27.28 8.09
CA LYS A 267 10.79 -26.67 7.34
C LYS A 267 10.31 -25.55 6.40
N LYS A 268 9.15 -25.73 5.75
CA LYS A 268 8.62 -24.73 4.82
C LYS A 268 8.26 -23.42 5.52
N THR A 269 7.64 -23.50 6.69
CA THR A 269 7.30 -22.32 7.50
C THR A 269 8.56 -21.58 7.94
N LEU A 270 9.60 -22.30 8.35
CA LEU A 270 10.89 -21.70 8.72
C LEU A 270 11.55 -20.99 7.53
N GLU A 271 11.56 -21.59 6.34
CA GLU A 271 12.02 -20.91 5.11
C GLU A 271 11.26 -19.61 4.86
N LEU A 272 9.93 -19.61 5.04
CA LEU A 272 9.10 -18.42 4.88
C LEU A 272 9.39 -17.36 5.95
N LEU A 273 9.66 -17.75 7.20
CA LEU A 273 10.05 -16.83 8.28
C LEU A 273 11.40 -16.15 7.97
N ILE A 274 12.38 -16.90 7.46
CA ILE A 274 13.65 -16.35 6.97
C ILE A 274 13.37 -15.39 5.80
N GLN A 275 12.55 -15.82 4.84
CA GLN A 275 12.15 -15.05 3.66
C GLN A 275 11.22 -13.86 3.94
N ALA A 276 10.67 -13.75 5.15
CA ALA A 276 9.94 -12.58 5.62
C ALA A 276 10.80 -11.67 6.52
N GLY A 277 11.88 -12.19 7.10
CA GLY A 277 12.78 -11.44 8.01
C GLY A 277 12.44 -11.55 9.47
N ALA A 278 11.56 -12.48 9.81
CA ALA A 278 11.20 -12.74 11.19
C ALA A 278 12.41 -13.16 12.05
N LEU A 279 13.44 -13.74 11.42
CA LEU A 279 14.65 -14.25 12.08
C LEU A 279 15.86 -13.30 11.97
N ASP A 280 15.69 -12.10 11.40
CA ASP A 280 16.79 -11.12 11.26
C ASP A 280 17.31 -10.60 12.61
N CYS A 281 16.56 -10.81 13.70
CA CYS A 281 16.98 -10.45 15.05
C CYS A 281 18.25 -11.17 15.51
N PHE A 282 18.58 -12.31 14.92
CA PHE A 282 19.79 -13.08 15.23
C PHE A 282 21.04 -12.56 14.51
N LYS A 283 20.94 -11.45 13.75
CA LYS A 283 22.07 -10.77 13.08
C LYS A 283 22.85 -11.62 12.07
N LEU A 284 22.32 -12.76 11.66
CA LEU A 284 22.86 -13.57 10.57
C LEU A 284 22.25 -13.16 9.23
N SER A 285 23.03 -13.26 8.16
CA SER A 285 22.51 -13.01 6.82
C SER A 285 21.49 -14.08 6.44
N ARG A 286 20.43 -13.70 5.72
CA ARG A 286 19.35 -14.63 5.33
C ARG A 286 19.82 -15.80 4.46
N PRO A 287 20.83 -15.66 3.56
CA PRO A 287 21.44 -16.80 2.90
C PRO A 287 22.08 -17.79 3.88
N VAL A 288 22.79 -17.29 4.89
CA VAL A 288 23.38 -18.13 5.95
C VAL A 288 22.29 -18.84 6.75
N LEU A 289 21.23 -18.12 7.18
CA LEU A 289 20.08 -18.72 7.85
C LEU A 289 19.43 -19.83 7.02
N THR A 290 19.31 -19.63 5.70
CA THR A 290 18.74 -20.63 4.80
C THR A 290 19.66 -21.85 4.68
N HIS A 291 20.97 -21.64 4.64
CA HIS A 291 21.97 -22.70 4.55
C HIS A 291 21.99 -23.60 5.79
N ILE A 292 21.93 -23.00 6.99
CA ILE A 292 22.00 -23.73 8.27
C ILE A 292 20.67 -24.33 8.72
N LEU A 293 19.56 -23.97 8.05
CA LEU A 293 18.21 -24.42 8.40
C LEU A 293 18.09 -25.96 8.57
N PRO A 294 18.65 -26.82 7.69
CA PRO A 294 18.56 -28.27 7.88
C PRO A 294 19.24 -28.76 9.15
N GLU A 295 20.39 -28.18 9.50
CA GLU A 295 21.16 -28.53 10.69
C GLU A 295 20.43 -28.06 11.96
N MET A 296 19.87 -26.84 11.93
CA MET A 296 19.04 -26.29 13.01
C MET A 296 17.83 -27.19 13.33
N VAL A 297 17.13 -27.69 12.30
CA VAL A 297 15.99 -28.60 12.47
C VAL A 297 16.43 -29.94 13.06
N LYS A 298 17.53 -30.52 12.56
CA LYS A 298 18.08 -31.79 13.07
C LYS A 298 18.51 -31.69 14.55
N PHE A 299 19.09 -30.56 14.93
CA PHE A 299 19.46 -30.28 16.31
C PHE A 299 18.23 -30.22 17.23
N SER A 300 17.19 -29.46 16.84
CA SER A 300 15.92 -29.37 17.58
C SER A 300 15.26 -30.73 17.76
N GLU A 301 15.20 -31.53 16.69
CA GLU A 301 14.63 -32.88 16.72
C GLU A 301 15.36 -33.80 17.70
N SER A 302 16.70 -33.77 17.68
CA SER A 302 17.53 -34.60 18.55
C SER A 302 17.33 -34.22 20.02
N HIS A 303 17.26 -32.92 20.32
CA HIS A 303 17.04 -32.39 21.66
C HIS A 303 15.67 -32.78 22.23
N HIS A 304 14.59 -32.57 21.47
CA HIS A 304 13.25 -32.90 21.94
C HIS A 304 12.99 -34.40 22.02
N SER A 305 13.59 -35.20 21.13
CA SER A 305 13.49 -36.66 21.21
C SER A 305 14.19 -37.20 22.46
N ALA A 306 15.41 -36.74 22.78
CA ALA A 306 16.12 -37.14 24.00
C ALA A 306 15.32 -36.77 25.27
N LYS A 307 14.74 -35.56 25.30
CA LYS A 307 13.88 -35.10 26.40
C LYS A 307 12.63 -35.97 26.56
N SER A 308 11.97 -36.34 25.45
CA SER A 308 10.76 -37.18 25.48
C SER A 308 11.03 -38.62 25.92
N GLN A 309 12.25 -39.12 25.67
CA GLN A 309 12.68 -40.47 26.05
C GLN A 309 13.14 -40.56 27.52
N GLY A 310 13.00 -39.48 28.30
CA GLY A 310 13.42 -39.46 29.71
C GLY A 310 14.93 -39.55 29.90
N GLN A 311 15.70 -39.41 28.81
CA GLN A 311 17.15 -39.37 28.85
C GLN A 311 17.53 -37.99 29.40
N ARG A 312 17.65 -37.88 30.72
CA ARG A 312 18.43 -36.78 31.33
C ARG A 312 19.81 -36.87 30.69
N LEU A 313 20.20 -35.83 29.95
CA LEU A 313 21.58 -35.70 29.51
C LEU A 313 22.43 -35.80 30.78
N LEU A 314 23.32 -36.79 30.86
CA LEU A 314 24.18 -37.09 32.03
C LEU A 314 25.09 -35.92 32.47
N PHE A 315 24.95 -34.76 31.85
CA PHE A 315 25.67 -33.52 32.10
C PHE A 315 24.77 -32.36 32.57
N ASP A 316 23.45 -32.55 32.67
CA ASP A 316 22.51 -31.51 33.13
C ASP A 316 22.66 -31.25 34.65
N ASP A 317 23.15 -32.23 35.42
CA ASP A 317 23.38 -32.11 36.88
C ASP A 317 24.73 -31.44 37.25
N PHE A 318 25.57 -31.07 36.27
CA PHE A 318 26.82 -30.32 36.52
C PHE A 318 26.72 -28.83 36.16
N ALA A 319 25.57 -28.36 35.67
CA ALA A 319 25.30 -26.96 35.48
C ALA A 319 24.81 -26.33 36.79
N GLU A 320 25.70 -26.25 37.79
CA GLU A 320 25.50 -25.32 38.91
C GLU A 320 25.37 -23.88 38.36
N GLU A 321 24.52 -23.10 39.03
CA GLU A 321 24.20 -21.69 38.80
C GLU A 321 25.37 -20.86 38.22
N GLY A 322 25.47 -20.88 36.89
CA GLY A 322 26.58 -20.32 36.15
C GLY A 322 26.15 -20.02 34.72
N ASP A 323 26.17 -18.74 34.39
CA ASP A 323 25.87 -18.14 33.10
C ASP A 323 26.67 -18.76 31.94
N THR A 324 26.10 -19.73 31.21
CA THR A 324 26.52 -20.04 29.84
C THR A 324 25.31 -20.35 28.96
N THR A 325 24.90 -19.37 28.16
CA THR A 325 24.31 -19.62 26.85
C THR A 325 25.29 -20.46 26.01
N GLU A 326 25.28 -21.78 26.17
CA GLU A 326 26.03 -22.66 25.27
C GLU A 326 25.37 -22.63 23.89
N VAL A 327 25.86 -21.73 23.06
CA VAL A 327 25.55 -21.64 21.64
C VAL A 327 26.17 -22.86 20.97
N ALA A 328 25.34 -23.64 20.25
CA ALA A 328 25.81 -24.84 19.59
C ALA A 328 26.88 -24.52 18.54
N ASP A 329 27.80 -25.45 18.29
CA ASP A 329 28.93 -25.23 17.39
C ASP A 329 28.50 -24.87 15.96
N TRP A 330 27.34 -25.38 15.51
CA TRP A 330 26.78 -25.06 14.20
C TRP A 330 26.41 -23.58 14.06
N GLU A 331 25.88 -22.95 15.11
CA GLU A 331 25.54 -21.51 15.12
C GLU A 331 26.82 -20.66 15.17
N ARG A 332 27.83 -21.06 15.96
CA ARG A 332 29.14 -20.41 15.97
C ARG A 332 29.87 -20.49 14.62
N ASN A 333 29.72 -21.61 13.91
CA ASN A 333 30.27 -21.77 12.56
C ASN A 333 29.48 -20.93 11.54
N ALA A 334 28.18 -20.73 11.75
CA ALA A 334 27.35 -19.89 10.90
C ALA A 334 27.80 -18.42 10.88
N GLU A 335 28.24 -17.87 12.00
CA GLU A 335 28.75 -16.49 12.09
C GLU A 335 29.98 -16.25 11.20
N LYS A 336 30.77 -17.30 10.93
CA LYS A 336 31.96 -17.23 10.08
C LYS A 336 31.63 -17.36 8.59
N LEU A 337 30.43 -17.80 8.23
CA LEU A 337 30.01 -17.96 6.85
C LEU A 337 29.67 -16.62 6.23
N THR A 338 30.30 -16.30 5.11
CA THR A 338 29.90 -15.18 4.24
C THR A 338 29.41 -15.74 2.91
N LEU A 339 28.11 -15.67 2.68
CA LEU A 339 27.49 -16.09 1.42
C LEU A 339 27.06 -14.86 0.61
N PRO A 340 27.21 -14.88 -0.73
CA PRO A 340 26.82 -13.75 -1.57
C PRO A 340 25.30 -13.52 -1.47
N MET A 341 24.90 -12.26 -1.31
CA MET A 341 23.51 -11.87 -1.18
C MET A 341 23.13 -10.85 -2.25
N VAL A 342 22.27 -11.24 -3.18
CA VAL A 342 21.67 -10.32 -4.14
C VAL A 342 20.50 -9.62 -3.44
N ARG A 343 20.68 -8.34 -3.12
CA ARG A 343 19.68 -7.54 -2.38
C ARG A 343 18.33 -7.45 -3.10
N MET A 344 18.34 -7.45 -4.44
CA MET A 344 17.10 -7.41 -5.25
C MET A 344 16.26 -8.67 -5.06
N ASP A 345 16.85 -9.86 -5.21
CA ASP A 345 16.16 -11.15 -5.03
C ASP A 345 15.51 -11.26 -3.66
N TRP A 346 16.21 -10.75 -2.65
CA TRP A 346 15.74 -10.67 -1.29
C TRP A 346 14.46 -9.82 -1.18
N LEU A 347 14.51 -8.56 -1.66
CA LEU A 347 13.38 -7.65 -1.62
C LEU A 347 12.17 -8.21 -2.40
N LEU A 348 12.42 -8.88 -3.53
CA LEU A 348 11.37 -9.54 -4.31
C LEU A 348 10.70 -10.69 -3.54
N LYS A 349 11.46 -11.49 -2.79
CA LYS A 349 10.91 -12.52 -1.89
C LYS A 349 10.10 -11.89 -0.76
N GLU A 350 10.62 -10.83 -0.15
CA GLU A 350 9.91 -10.06 0.89
C GLU A 350 8.56 -9.57 0.37
N ARG A 351 8.54 -8.88 -0.78
CA ARG A 351 7.30 -8.40 -1.41
C ARG A 351 6.34 -9.53 -1.77
N LYS A 352 6.85 -10.68 -2.22
CA LYS A 352 6.00 -11.83 -2.55
C LYS A 352 5.25 -12.36 -1.31
N LEU A 353 5.89 -12.31 -0.14
CA LEU A 353 5.34 -12.85 1.11
C LEU A 353 4.54 -11.84 1.92
N LEU A 354 5.00 -10.58 1.95
CA LEU A 354 4.39 -9.50 2.74
C LEU A 354 3.50 -8.58 1.90
N GLY A 355 3.53 -8.70 0.58
CA GLY A 355 2.86 -7.80 -0.37
C GLY A 355 3.60 -6.47 -0.60
N VAL A 356 4.46 -6.07 0.33
CA VAL A 356 5.16 -4.78 0.34
C VAL A 356 6.65 -4.96 0.63
N PHE A 357 7.45 -3.96 0.25
CA PHE A 357 8.83 -3.87 0.69
C PHE A 357 8.92 -3.15 2.05
N LEU A 358 9.53 -3.78 3.06
CA LEU A 358 9.67 -3.26 4.43
C LEU A 358 11.11 -3.01 4.83
N THR A 359 12.06 -3.85 4.40
CA THR A 359 13.47 -3.73 4.81
C THR A 359 14.32 -2.84 3.90
N GLY A 360 13.72 -2.34 2.83
CA GLY A 360 14.28 -1.38 1.88
C GLY A 360 13.36 -1.30 0.67
N HIS A 361 13.77 -0.57 -0.37
CA HIS A 361 13.07 -0.52 -1.64
C HIS A 361 14.06 -0.79 -2.79
N PRO A 362 13.64 -1.37 -3.93
CA PRO A 362 14.52 -1.55 -5.09
C PRO A 362 15.24 -0.26 -5.55
N THR A 363 14.64 0.91 -5.33
CA THR A 363 15.27 2.22 -5.61
C THR A 363 16.54 2.45 -4.77
N ASP A 364 16.61 1.90 -3.56
CA ASP A 364 17.77 2.04 -2.65
C ASP A 364 19.03 1.36 -3.19
N ILE A 365 18.88 0.40 -4.12
CA ILE A 365 19.99 -0.31 -4.76
C ILE A 365 20.75 0.62 -5.72
N TYR A 366 20.08 1.67 -6.24
CA TYR A 366 20.58 2.51 -7.31
C TYR A 366 20.71 3.99 -6.88
N PRO A 367 21.51 4.32 -5.86
CA PRO A 367 21.58 5.68 -5.32
C PRO A 367 22.19 6.71 -6.30
N LEU A 368 23.12 6.26 -7.16
CA LEU A 368 23.74 7.13 -8.18
C LEU A 368 22.75 7.47 -9.28
N ASP A 369 22.01 6.47 -9.75
CA ASP A 369 20.95 6.63 -10.72
C ASP A 369 19.82 7.50 -10.16
N GLY A 370 19.45 7.32 -8.88
CA GLY A 370 18.51 8.19 -8.20
C GLY A 370 18.92 9.66 -8.25
N LYS A 371 20.18 10.00 -7.99
CA LYS A 371 20.67 11.39 -8.09
C LYS A 371 20.59 11.96 -9.51
N ARG A 372 20.70 11.11 -10.54
CA ARG A 372 20.74 11.53 -11.93
C ARG A 372 19.36 11.58 -12.59
N PHE A 373 18.53 10.59 -12.30
CA PHE A 373 17.26 10.32 -12.99
C PHE A 373 16.02 10.55 -12.12
N ALA A 374 16.15 10.60 -10.78
CA ALA A 374 15.02 10.89 -9.87
C ALA A 374 15.04 12.36 -9.43
N GLN A 375 14.56 13.26 -10.29
CA GLN A 375 14.50 14.69 -9.97
C GLN A 375 13.47 15.00 -8.89
N VAL A 376 12.39 14.21 -8.83
CA VAL A 376 11.28 14.37 -7.91
C VAL A 376 10.87 12.99 -7.40
N LYS A 377 10.58 12.88 -6.10
CA LYS A 377 10.02 11.66 -5.48
C LYS A 377 8.51 11.62 -5.66
N ILE A 378 7.93 10.43 -5.66
CA ILE A 378 6.50 10.22 -5.91
C ILE A 378 5.64 10.99 -4.89
N CYS A 379 6.05 11.05 -3.62
CA CYS A 379 5.31 11.79 -2.59
C CYS A 379 5.26 13.31 -2.80
N ASP A 380 6.17 13.87 -3.60
CA ASP A 380 6.30 15.32 -3.84
C ASP A 380 5.78 15.76 -5.21
N LEU A 381 5.16 14.85 -5.97
CA LEU A 381 4.63 15.15 -7.30
C LEU A 381 3.61 16.30 -7.28
N GLU A 382 2.71 16.30 -6.31
CA GLU A 382 1.68 17.34 -6.18
C GLU A 382 2.25 18.74 -5.86
N LYS A 383 3.49 18.83 -5.38
CA LYS A 383 4.15 20.12 -5.09
C LYS A 383 4.79 20.74 -6.34
N ASN A 384 4.88 20.00 -7.44
CA ASN A 384 5.62 20.38 -8.65
C ASN A 384 4.68 20.78 -9.82
N ILE A 385 3.50 21.32 -9.50
CA ILE A 385 2.50 21.74 -10.50
C ILE A 385 3.08 22.78 -11.46
N GLY A 386 2.84 22.61 -12.76
CA GLY A 386 3.27 23.53 -13.82
C GLY A 386 4.62 23.16 -14.45
N ARG A 387 5.36 22.22 -13.87
CA ARG A 387 6.61 21.71 -14.45
C ARG A 387 6.34 20.67 -15.55
N LYS A 388 7.16 20.72 -16.58
CA LYS A 388 7.19 19.76 -17.70
C LYS A 388 8.54 19.05 -17.72
N ASN A 389 8.58 17.86 -18.33
CA ASN A 389 9.79 17.05 -18.53
C ASN A 389 10.52 16.71 -17.21
N ILE A 390 9.75 16.32 -16.19
CA ILE A 390 10.31 15.82 -14.93
C ILE A 390 10.62 14.34 -15.10
N PHE A 391 11.78 13.91 -14.61
CA PHE A 391 12.15 12.50 -14.58
C PHE A 391 11.97 11.93 -13.18
N VAL A 392 11.31 10.77 -13.11
CA VAL A 392 11.09 9.99 -11.88
C VAL A 392 11.68 8.59 -12.10
N MET A 393 12.49 8.14 -11.16
CA MET A 393 12.94 6.74 -11.11
C MET A 393 12.01 5.97 -10.18
N ALA A 394 11.47 4.86 -10.64
CA ALA A 394 10.54 4.05 -9.87
C ALA A 394 10.65 2.56 -10.21
N TYR A 395 10.15 1.72 -9.31
CA TYR A 395 9.90 0.32 -9.55
C TYR A 395 8.54 0.14 -10.24
N LEU A 396 8.51 -0.52 -11.40
CA LEU A 396 7.27 -0.79 -12.12
C LEU A 396 6.57 -2.01 -11.52
N VAL A 397 5.46 -1.78 -10.80
CA VAL A 397 4.65 -2.86 -10.21
C VAL A 397 3.91 -3.64 -11.30
N GLY A 398 3.37 -2.93 -12.28
CA GLY A 398 2.62 -3.52 -13.38
C GLY A 398 1.86 -2.46 -14.17
N HIS A 399 1.20 -2.89 -15.24
CA HIS A 399 0.40 -2.01 -16.08
C HIS A 399 -0.91 -2.68 -16.50
N ARG A 400 -1.93 -1.87 -16.81
CA ARG A 400 -3.24 -2.31 -17.28
C ARG A 400 -3.70 -1.44 -18.44
N ASP A 401 -4.08 -2.09 -19.53
CA ASP A 401 -4.63 -1.42 -20.71
C ASP A 401 -6.14 -1.18 -20.61
N ARG A 402 -6.57 -0.08 -21.21
CA ARG A 402 -7.95 0.29 -21.44
C ARG A 402 -8.08 0.93 -22.82
N LEU A 403 -9.02 0.43 -23.61
CA LEU A 403 -9.41 1.06 -24.86
C LEU A 403 -10.38 2.21 -24.55
N LEU A 404 -10.11 3.38 -25.12
CA LEU A 404 -11.01 4.51 -25.10
C LEU A 404 -12.07 4.35 -26.20
N ASP A 405 -13.22 5.01 -26.06
CA ASP A 405 -14.28 5.01 -27.07
C ASP A 405 -13.79 5.54 -28.44
N SER A 406 -12.73 6.36 -28.42
CA SER A 406 -12.01 6.85 -29.61
C SER A 406 -11.14 5.81 -30.31
N GLY A 407 -11.07 4.57 -29.82
CA GLY A 407 -10.19 3.49 -30.32
C GLY A 407 -8.73 3.56 -29.86
N LYS A 408 -8.28 4.70 -29.32
CA LYS A 408 -6.90 4.88 -28.83
C LYS A 408 -6.64 4.09 -27.54
N ARG A 409 -5.42 3.54 -27.41
CA ARG A 409 -4.97 2.82 -26.21
C ARG A 409 -4.59 3.79 -25.09
N MET A 410 -5.11 3.53 -23.90
CA MET A 410 -4.74 4.19 -22.66
C MET A 410 -4.25 3.14 -21.66
N THR A 411 -3.07 3.34 -21.09
CA THR A 411 -2.45 2.37 -20.18
C THR A 411 -2.21 3.00 -18.83
N TYR A 412 -2.67 2.33 -17.77
CA TYR A 412 -2.41 2.69 -16.39
C TYR A 412 -1.18 1.94 -15.91
N PHE A 413 -0.19 2.67 -15.38
CA PHE A 413 1.04 2.11 -14.82
C PHE A 413 1.04 2.32 -13.31
N MET A 414 1.18 1.22 -12.56
CA MET A 414 1.39 1.28 -11.12
C MET A 414 2.89 1.33 -10.85
N VAL A 415 3.36 2.42 -10.27
CA VAL A 415 4.78 2.66 -9.99
C VAL A 415 4.98 2.98 -8.52
N GLU A 416 6.09 2.52 -7.95
CA GLU A 416 6.41 2.67 -6.54
C GLU A 416 7.86 3.15 -6.38
N ASP A 417 8.09 4.07 -5.44
CA ASP A 417 9.42 4.42 -4.95
C ASP A 417 9.48 4.19 -3.43
N GLU A 418 10.60 4.52 -2.77
CA GLU A 418 10.73 4.35 -1.33
C GLU A 418 9.77 5.22 -0.50
N THR A 419 9.07 6.17 -1.14
CA THR A 419 8.19 7.13 -0.48
C THR A 419 6.71 6.82 -0.67
N ALA A 420 6.28 6.41 -1.87
CA ALA A 420 4.88 6.23 -2.20
C ALA A 420 4.66 5.37 -3.46
N SER A 421 3.44 4.81 -3.57
CA SER A 421 2.92 4.24 -4.80
C SER A 421 2.04 5.27 -5.53
N PHE A 422 2.08 5.30 -6.86
CA PHE A 422 1.24 6.17 -7.66
C PHE A 422 0.82 5.52 -8.98
N GLU A 423 -0.44 5.76 -9.39
CA GLU A 423 -0.97 5.31 -10.67
C GLU A 423 -0.76 6.41 -11.72
N MET A 424 0.07 6.14 -12.72
CA MET A 424 0.32 7.06 -13.83
C MET A 424 -0.44 6.64 -15.07
N VAL A 425 -0.93 7.61 -15.85
CA VAL A 425 -1.64 7.35 -17.11
C VAL A 425 -0.74 7.70 -18.28
N GLY A 426 -0.53 6.71 -19.17
CA GLY A 426 0.13 6.87 -20.46
C GLY A 426 -0.85 6.71 -21.62
N PHE A 427 -0.64 7.49 -22.67
CA PHE A 427 -1.42 7.43 -23.91
C PHE A 427 -0.57 6.89 -25.05
N GLU A 428 -1.18 6.14 -25.95
CA GLU A 428 -0.53 5.42 -27.06
C GLU A 428 0.61 6.17 -27.76
N GLY A 429 0.43 7.45 -28.15
CA GLY A 429 1.44 8.21 -28.89
C GLY A 429 2.70 8.60 -28.10
N LYS A 430 2.77 8.28 -26.80
CA LYS A 430 3.89 8.58 -25.91
C LYS A 430 4.53 7.32 -25.31
N LEU A 431 3.94 6.15 -25.57
CA LEU A 431 4.43 4.89 -25.03
C LEU A 431 5.37 4.21 -26.05
N PRO A 432 6.42 3.53 -25.58
CA PRO A 432 7.25 2.70 -26.45
C PRO A 432 6.45 1.52 -27.01
N GLU A 433 6.85 1.00 -28.17
CA GLU A 433 6.22 -0.18 -28.79
C GLU A 433 6.24 -1.40 -27.84
N VAL A 434 7.36 -1.58 -27.15
CA VAL A 434 7.55 -2.62 -26.14
C VAL A 434 7.57 -1.98 -24.76
N LEU A 435 6.56 -2.30 -23.95
CA LEU A 435 6.49 -1.83 -22.57
C LEU A 435 7.50 -2.59 -21.69
N PRO A 436 8.11 -1.92 -20.70
CA PRO A 436 8.96 -2.59 -19.72
C PRO A 436 8.19 -3.69 -18.96
N PRO A 437 8.84 -4.81 -18.65
CA PRO A 437 8.21 -5.88 -17.88
C PRO A 437 7.93 -5.40 -16.44
N ALA A 438 6.84 -5.94 -15.85
CA ALA A 438 6.57 -5.75 -14.44
C ALA A 438 7.74 -6.29 -13.60
N GLY A 439 8.09 -5.56 -12.55
CA GLY A 439 9.22 -5.88 -11.67
C GLY A 439 10.56 -5.27 -12.08
N SER A 440 10.59 -4.43 -13.12
CA SER A 440 11.79 -3.73 -13.56
C SER A 440 11.89 -2.32 -12.95
N MET A 441 13.13 -1.82 -12.85
CA MET A 441 13.40 -0.41 -12.57
C MET A 441 13.23 0.41 -13.84
N VAL A 442 12.47 1.49 -13.74
CA VAL A 442 12.14 2.35 -14.88
C VAL A 442 12.42 3.82 -14.57
N VAL A 443 12.73 4.58 -15.63
CA VAL A 443 12.77 6.03 -15.62
C VAL A 443 11.58 6.53 -16.43
N ILE A 444 10.79 7.40 -15.80
CA ILE A 444 9.52 7.89 -16.34
C ILE A 444 9.63 9.39 -16.53
N GLU A 445 9.33 9.85 -17.73
CA GLU A 445 9.16 11.26 -18.03
C GLU A 445 7.71 11.66 -17.80
N ILE A 446 7.49 12.71 -17.01
CA ILE A 446 6.15 13.19 -16.65
C ILE A 446 5.99 14.69 -16.85
N SER A 447 4.74 15.09 -17.08
CA SER A 447 4.28 16.47 -17.06
C SER A 447 3.20 16.65 -15.99
N ILE A 448 3.31 17.73 -15.20
CA ILE A 448 2.39 18.00 -14.08
C ILE A 448 1.64 19.30 -14.38
N SER A 449 0.32 19.17 -14.55
CA SER A 449 -0.58 20.26 -14.88
C SER A 449 -1.68 20.39 -13.83
N LYS A 450 -2.29 21.58 -13.74
CA LYS A 450 -3.47 21.80 -12.90
C LYS A 450 -4.73 21.40 -13.67
N ASN A 451 -5.63 20.65 -13.04
CA ASN A 451 -6.96 20.43 -13.58
C ASN A 451 -7.84 21.67 -13.36
N PHE A 452 -8.93 21.75 -14.14
CA PHE A 452 -9.97 22.77 -14.00
C PHE A 452 -10.67 22.74 -12.64
N ASP A 453 -10.73 21.57 -11.98
CA ASP A 453 -11.29 21.39 -10.63
C ASP A 453 -10.31 21.76 -9.50
N GLY A 454 -9.12 22.26 -9.83
CA GLY A 454 -8.06 22.58 -8.89
C GLY A 454 -7.20 21.38 -8.46
N GLY A 455 -7.48 20.17 -8.94
CA GLY A 455 -6.66 18.98 -8.69
C GLY A 455 -5.36 18.93 -9.50
N THR A 456 -4.47 18.01 -9.16
CA THR A 456 -3.22 17.77 -9.90
C THR A 456 -3.44 16.71 -10.97
N LYS A 457 -3.08 17.03 -12.22
CA LYS A 457 -3.07 16.08 -13.34
C LYS A 457 -1.63 15.76 -13.74
N ILE A 458 -1.26 14.51 -13.52
CA ILE A 458 0.05 13.96 -13.88
C ILE A 458 -0.13 13.12 -15.13
N ARG A 459 0.63 13.42 -16.18
CA ARG A 459 0.66 12.63 -17.41
C ARG A 459 2.04 12.04 -17.62
N MET A 460 2.08 10.80 -18.08
CA MET A 460 3.30 10.16 -18.54
C MET A 460 3.57 10.57 -19.99
N GLU A 461 4.76 11.12 -20.24
CA GLU A 461 5.25 11.51 -21.56
C GLU A 461 6.20 10.46 -22.15
N GLY A 462 6.75 9.58 -21.32
CA GLY A 462 7.60 8.47 -21.75
C GLY A 462 7.96 7.55 -20.58
N ILE A 463 8.30 6.31 -20.90
CA ILE A 463 8.78 5.31 -19.94
C ILE A 463 9.87 4.47 -20.60
N GLN A 464 10.97 4.24 -19.90
CA GLN A 464 12.06 3.40 -20.36
C GLN A 464 12.70 2.63 -19.20
N PRO A 465 13.23 1.42 -19.43
CA PRO A 465 14.04 0.71 -18.43
C PRO A 465 15.25 1.53 -18.00
N LEU A 466 15.66 1.38 -16.72
CA LEU A 466 16.81 2.11 -16.16
C LEU A 466 18.11 1.86 -16.94
N GLU A 467 18.34 0.65 -17.42
CA GLU A 467 19.48 0.29 -18.25
C GLU A 467 19.53 1.07 -19.58
N GLN A 468 18.38 1.24 -20.24
CA GLN A 468 18.29 2.02 -21.47
C GLN A 468 18.52 3.51 -21.19
N ALA A 469 17.97 4.03 -20.09
CA ALA A 469 18.22 5.41 -19.65
C ALA A 469 19.71 5.67 -19.39
N ARG A 470 20.40 4.72 -18.74
CA ARG A 470 21.86 4.78 -18.54
C ARG A 470 22.61 4.82 -19.87
N LYS A 471 22.29 3.91 -20.80
CA LYS A 471 22.93 3.86 -22.12
C LYS A 471 22.75 5.15 -22.92
N ALA A 472 21.59 5.80 -22.82
CA ALA A 472 21.31 7.04 -23.55
C ALA A 472 22.01 8.27 -22.96
N VAL A 473 22.09 8.36 -21.62
CA VAL A 473 22.50 9.61 -20.93
C VAL A 473 23.94 9.54 -20.38
N VAL A 474 24.39 8.38 -19.92
CA VAL A 474 25.69 8.21 -19.25
C VAL A 474 26.76 7.92 -20.29
N LYS A 475 27.42 8.98 -20.77
CA LYS A 475 28.52 8.87 -21.75
C LYS A 475 29.87 8.58 -21.11
N LYS A 476 30.01 8.95 -19.83
CA LYS A 476 31.24 8.82 -19.07
C LYS A 476 30.90 8.37 -17.65
N ALA A 477 31.73 7.48 -17.11
CA ALA A 477 31.71 7.09 -15.70
C ALA A 477 33.11 7.29 -15.13
N THR A 478 33.21 7.74 -13.88
CA THR A 478 34.48 7.91 -13.17
C THR A 478 34.51 6.97 -11.98
N LEU A 479 35.54 6.14 -11.93
CA LEU A 479 35.88 5.31 -10.78
C LEU A 479 36.98 6.01 -10.00
N GLN A 480 36.70 6.42 -8.77
CA GLN A 480 37.71 6.99 -7.89
C GLN A 480 38.20 5.95 -6.89
N PHE A 481 39.49 5.96 -6.62
CA PHE A 481 40.16 5.10 -5.65
C PHE A 481 40.88 5.98 -4.65
N LYS A 482 40.66 5.74 -3.36
CA LYS A 482 41.48 6.35 -2.32
C LYS A 482 42.72 5.49 -2.12
N SER A 483 43.89 6.02 -2.45
CA SER A 483 45.16 5.34 -2.24
C SER A 483 46.09 6.18 -1.37
N THR A 484 47.01 5.53 -0.68
CA THR A 484 47.97 6.16 0.24
C THR A 484 49.35 6.21 -0.43
N THR A 485 50.16 7.23 -0.15
CA THR A 485 51.48 7.41 -0.79
C THR A 485 52.51 6.34 -0.42
N ALA A 486 52.27 5.56 0.64
CA ALA A 486 53.07 4.40 1.05
C ALA A 486 52.13 3.27 1.54
N PRO A 487 51.51 2.49 0.64
CA PRO A 487 50.69 1.35 1.04
C PRO A 487 51.58 0.18 1.47
N ASP A 488 51.22 -0.51 2.55
CA ASP A 488 51.84 -1.79 2.90
C ASP A 488 51.62 -2.82 1.78
N LYS A 489 52.52 -3.81 1.67
CA LYS A 489 52.50 -4.83 0.60
C LYS A 489 51.14 -5.52 0.46
N ALA A 490 50.49 -5.84 1.58
CA ALA A 490 49.16 -6.46 1.60
C ALA A 490 48.06 -5.55 0.99
N LYS A 491 48.13 -4.24 1.24
CA LYS A 491 47.18 -3.26 0.71
C LYS A 491 47.40 -3.04 -0.78
N LEU A 492 48.66 -3.02 -1.22
CA LEU A 492 49.02 -2.94 -2.64
C LEU A 492 48.53 -4.17 -3.42
N ASP A 493 48.71 -5.37 -2.87
CA ASP A 493 48.23 -6.61 -3.49
C ASP A 493 46.70 -6.64 -3.60
N GLN A 494 45.99 -6.11 -2.58
CA GLN A 494 44.54 -5.94 -2.62
C GLN A 494 44.08 -4.94 -3.70
N GLU A 495 44.71 -3.76 -3.78
CA GLU A 495 44.41 -2.75 -4.80
C GLU A 495 44.67 -3.28 -6.22
N LEU A 496 45.77 -4.04 -6.42
CA LEU A 496 46.07 -4.70 -7.69
C LEU A 496 45.06 -5.77 -8.07
N ALA A 497 44.60 -6.59 -7.11
CA ALA A 497 43.57 -7.59 -7.34
C ALA A 497 42.24 -6.94 -7.75
N LEU A 498 41.86 -5.83 -7.11
CA LEU A 498 40.67 -5.05 -7.47
C LEU A 498 40.77 -4.51 -8.90
N MET A 499 41.92 -3.96 -9.29
CA MET A 499 42.14 -3.47 -10.65
C MET A 499 42.05 -4.56 -11.71
N ARG A 500 42.55 -5.77 -11.42
CA ARG A 500 42.42 -6.93 -12.32
C ARG A 500 40.95 -7.31 -12.52
N ARG A 501 40.17 -7.39 -11.44
CA ARG A 501 38.72 -7.68 -11.52
C ARG A 501 37.97 -6.64 -12.34
N ILE A 502 38.29 -5.35 -12.18
CA ILE A 502 37.69 -4.28 -12.98
C ILE A 502 38.07 -4.41 -14.45
N LYS A 503 39.32 -4.73 -14.76
CA LYS A 503 39.78 -4.97 -16.14
C LYS A 503 39.05 -6.15 -16.79
N GLU A 504 38.90 -7.26 -16.06
CA GLU A 504 38.14 -8.43 -16.51
C GLU A 504 36.66 -8.09 -16.74
N MET A 505 36.05 -7.32 -15.83
CA MET A 505 34.66 -6.87 -15.97
C MET A 505 34.45 -6.00 -17.21
N ILE A 506 35.37 -5.07 -17.50
CA ILE A 506 35.34 -4.24 -18.71
C ILE A 506 35.45 -5.12 -19.96
N ALA A 507 36.35 -6.11 -19.94
CA ALA A 507 36.52 -7.02 -21.07
C ALA A 507 35.30 -7.91 -21.33
N GLN A 508 34.58 -8.31 -20.28
CA GLN A 508 33.37 -9.14 -20.36
C GLN A 508 32.11 -8.33 -20.77
N ASN A 509 32.10 -7.01 -20.56
CA ASN A 509 30.93 -6.15 -20.78
C ASN A 509 31.27 -4.93 -21.66
N PRO A 510 31.70 -5.13 -22.92
CA PRO A 510 32.05 -4.02 -23.81
C PRO A 510 30.83 -3.13 -24.11
N GLY A 511 31.01 -1.82 -24.11
CA GLY A 511 29.94 -0.86 -24.36
C GLY A 511 30.40 0.55 -24.73
N SER A 512 29.47 1.50 -24.71
CA SER A 512 29.69 2.88 -25.16
C SER A 512 30.11 3.85 -24.05
N THR A 513 30.05 3.46 -22.78
CA THR A 513 30.37 4.36 -21.66
C THR A 513 31.87 4.42 -21.44
N VAL A 514 32.46 5.62 -21.53
CA VAL A 514 33.89 5.81 -21.29
C VAL A 514 34.17 5.78 -19.78
N LEU A 515 35.00 4.85 -19.32
CA LEU A 515 35.33 4.70 -17.90
C LEU A 515 36.68 5.36 -17.58
N SER A 516 36.67 6.48 -16.86
CA SER A 516 37.90 7.11 -16.35
C SER A 516 38.22 6.66 -14.94
N LEU A 517 39.51 6.45 -14.65
CA LEU A 517 40.01 6.09 -13.33
C LEU A 517 40.62 7.33 -12.68
N GLU A 518 40.33 7.57 -11.41
CA GLU A 518 40.88 8.68 -10.63
C GLU A 518 41.48 8.14 -9.33
N LEU A 519 42.78 8.31 -9.16
CA LEU A 519 43.51 7.92 -7.96
C LEU A 519 43.64 9.17 -7.07
N ALA A 520 42.92 9.18 -5.96
CA ALA A 520 42.99 10.23 -4.96
C ALA A 520 44.00 9.84 -3.87
N PHE A 521 45.09 10.60 -3.78
CA PHE A 521 46.09 10.55 -2.71
C PHE A 521 45.87 11.72 -1.75
N GLU A 522 46.46 11.67 -0.55
CA GLU A 522 46.32 12.74 0.46
C GLU A 522 46.69 14.14 -0.04
N LYS A 523 47.64 14.23 -0.98
CA LYS A 523 48.17 15.51 -1.49
C LYS A 523 48.05 15.67 -3.01
N ALA A 524 47.47 14.71 -3.72
CA ALA A 524 47.41 14.72 -5.18
C ALA A 524 46.24 13.91 -5.73
N GLN A 525 45.72 14.30 -6.90
CA GLN A 525 44.75 13.51 -7.64
C GLN A 525 45.33 13.18 -9.02
N VAL A 526 45.39 11.90 -9.37
CA VAL A 526 45.87 11.42 -10.67
C VAL A 526 44.67 10.88 -11.44
N ARG A 527 44.33 11.54 -12.54
CA ARG A 527 43.24 11.09 -13.43
C ARG A 527 43.81 10.36 -14.63
N ILE A 528 43.56 9.06 -14.70
CA ILE A 528 43.94 8.20 -15.82
C ILE A 528 42.76 8.17 -16.79
N LYS A 529 42.97 8.77 -17.98
CA LYS A 529 42.04 8.65 -19.09
C LYS A 529 42.33 7.34 -19.82
N PRO A 530 41.34 6.47 -20.05
CA PRO A 530 41.55 5.29 -20.87
C PRO A 530 41.98 5.70 -22.28
N ASN A 531 42.84 4.90 -22.90
CA ASN A 531 43.21 5.08 -24.30
C ASN A 531 41.95 4.92 -25.17
N ALA A 532 41.78 5.70 -26.24
CA ALA A 532 40.60 5.64 -27.11
C ALA A 532 40.37 4.25 -27.75
N ALA A 533 41.42 3.41 -27.79
CA ALA A 533 41.37 2.01 -28.23
C ALA A 533 40.91 1.01 -27.13
N ALA A 534 40.89 1.43 -25.86
CA ALA A 534 40.30 0.64 -24.79
C ALA A 534 38.79 0.89 -24.81
N GLY A 535 38.02 -0.10 -25.29
CA GLY A 535 36.57 -0.01 -25.40
C GLY A 535 35.88 0.47 -24.12
N GLY A 536 34.70 1.07 -24.26
CA GLY A 536 33.88 1.46 -23.12
C GLY A 536 33.25 0.25 -22.43
N ILE A 537 32.50 0.52 -21.36
CA ILE A 537 31.74 -0.49 -20.62
C ILE A 537 30.24 -0.27 -20.80
N GLU A 538 29.46 -1.34 -20.89
CA GLU A 538 28.00 -1.26 -20.78
C GLU A 538 27.62 -1.35 -19.30
N LEU A 539 26.99 -0.28 -18.79
CA LEU A 539 26.55 -0.21 -17.41
C LEU A 539 25.22 -0.96 -17.27
N THR A 540 25.27 -2.29 -17.31
CA THR A 540 24.13 -3.16 -17.02
C THR A 540 23.81 -3.16 -15.51
N ASP A 541 22.66 -3.70 -15.10
CA ASP A 541 22.32 -3.85 -13.68
C ASP A 541 23.38 -4.66 -12.90
N PRO A 542 23.82 -5.86 -13.35
CA PRO A 542 24.85 -6.64 -12.66
C PRO A 542 26.20 -5.94 -12.55
N VAL A 543 26.61 -5.23 -13.60
CA VAL A 543 27.86 -4.46 -13.62
C VAL A 543 27.82 -3.36 -12.56
N CYS A 544 26.76 -2.55 -12.53
CA CYS A 544 26.62 -1.50 -11.53
C CYS A 544 26.52 -2.04 -10.10
N GLN A 545 25.80 -3.15 -9.88
CA GLN A 545 25.75 -3.78 -8.55
C GLN A 545 27.13 -4.29 -8.10
N THR A 546 27.91 -4.85 -9.01
CA THR A 546 29.27 -5.32 -8.72
C THR A 546 30.20 -4.14 -8.39
N LEU A 547 30.14 -3.05 -9.18
CA LEU A 547 30.89 -1.82 -8.90
C LEU A 547 30.47 -1.16 -7.56
N LEU A 548 29.18 -1.22 -7.22
CA LEU A 548 28.69 -0.73 -5.92
C LEU A 548 29.16 -1.61 -4.77
N ALA A 549 29.18 -2.94 -4.92
CA ALA A 549 29.71 -3.85 -3.92
C ALA A 549 31.20 -3.59 -3.65
N MET A 550 31.97 -3.25 -4.69
CA MET A 550 33.37 -2.86 -4.59
C MET A 550 33.59 -1.52 -3.85
N GLN A 551 32.55 -0.73 -3.55
CA GLN A 551 32.69 0.47 -2.72
C GLN A 551 33.18 0.17 -1.30
N ALA A 552 32.84 -1.01 -0.77
CA ALA A 552 33.36 -1.48 0.51
C ALA A 552 34.89 -1.68 0.49
N GLU A 553 35.47 -1.85 -0.71
CA GLU A 553 36.91 -2.00 -0.93
C GLU A 553 37.59 -0.64 -1.26
N GLY A 554 36.91 0.49 -1.07
CA GLY A 554 37.48 1.84 -1.25
C GLY A 554 37.26 2.47 -2.63
N LEU A 555 36.46 1.83 -3.49
CA LEU A 555 36.01 2.36 -4.78
C LEU A 555 34.91 3.40 -4.60
N SER A 556 34.88 4.46 -5.41
CA SER A 556 33.69 5.31 -5.59
C SER A 556 33.35 5.40 -7.07
N LEU A 557 32.05 5.36 -7.39
CA LEU A 557 31.55 5.48 -8.77
C LEU A 557 30.74 6.78 -8.88
N SER A 558 30.98 7.54 -9.94
CA SER A 558 30.22 8.75 -10.28
C SER A 558 30.01 8.87 -11.78
N TYR A 559 28.84 9.38 -12.21
CA TYR A 559 28.53 9.69 -13.61
C TYR A 559 28.87 11.13 -13.98
#